data_AF-A0A4U7D9S8-F1
#
_entry.id   AF-A0A4U7D9S8-F1
#
_cell.length_a   1.000
_cell.length_b   1.000
_cell.length_c   1.000
_cell.angle_alpha   90.00
_cell.angle_beta   90.00
_cell.angle_gamma   90.00
#
_symmetry.space_group_name_H-M   'P 1'
#
loop_
_entity.id
_entity.type
_entity.pdbx_description
1 polymer ?
#
loop_
_entity_poly.entity_id
_entity_poly.type
_entity_poly.pdbx_seq_one_letter_code
_entity_poly.pdbx_strand_id
1 'polypeptide(L)'
;VEEMDGAGVRSMKFRGGMPLLGLIKLFGQYRNANSMALLDNYVRDVDEDEALGAMGLDNYSFHTDLPPGHTMVTGQQTVDFDLANVEHADQLVVAGMNYLTSKMADCHWL
;
A
#
# COMPACT_ATOMS: atom_id res chain seq x y z
N VAL A 1 15.22 -17.49 8.30
CA VAL A 1 14.39 -18.67 8.64
C VAL A 1 13.81 -18.50 10.03
N GLU A 2 14.63 -18.17 11.05
CA GLU A 2 14.14 -17.83 12.41
C GLU A 2 13.11 -16.70 12.43
N GLU A 3 13.37 -15.56 11.78
CA GLU A 3 12.41 -14.44 11.67
C GLU A 3 11.08 -14.78 10.97
N MET A 4 11.02 -15.95 10.34
CA MET A 4 9.86 -16.45 9.63
C MET A 4 9.22 -17.63 10.37
N ASP A 5 9.67 -17.93 11.59
CA ASP A 5 9.26 -19.07 12.41
C ASP A 5 9.30 -20.41 11.66
N GLY A 6 10.25 -20.55 10.72
CA GLY A 6 10.35 -21.72 9.84
C GLY A 6 9.31 -21.80 8.71
N ALA A 7 8.31 -20.91 8.66
CA ALA A 7 7.29 -20.86 7.61
C ALA A 7 7.78 -20.12 6.36
N GLY A 8 7.98 -20.84 5.27
CA GLY A 8 8.45 -20.26 4.00
C GLY A 8 7.49 -19.21 3.43
N VAL A 9 6.17 -19.38 3.64
CA VAL A 9 5.14 -18.45 3.16
C VAL A 9 5.27 -17.04 3.77
N ARG A 10 5.93 -16.90 4.92
CA ARG A 10 6.16 -15.60 5.58
C ARG A 10 7.09 -14.67 4.80
N SER A 11 7.91 -15.24 3.91
CA SER A 11 8.73 -14.46 2.97
C SER A 11 7.93 -13.90 1.78
N MET A 12 6.71 -14.42 1.55
CA MET A 12 5.85 -13.98 0.47
C MET A 12 5.11 -12.70 0.87
N LYS A 13 5.14 -11.72 -0.04
CA LYS A 13 4.56 -10.38 0.17
C LYS A 13 3.37 -10.19 -0.76
N PHE A 14 2.17 -10.10 -0.17
CA PHE A 14 0.94 -9.93 -0.93
C PHE A 14 0.48 -8.49 -0.91
N ARG A 15 0.17 -7.97 -2.10
CA ARG A 15 -0.34 -6.62 -2.30
C ARG A 15 -1.15 -6.52 -3.57
N GLY A 16 -2.26 -5.79 -3.50
CA GLY A 16 -3.07 -5.50 -4.68
C GLY A 16 -2.46 -4.32 -5.41
N GLY A 17 -2.09 -4.48 -6.68
CA GLY A 17 -1.83 -3.33 -7.54
C GLY A 17 -3.03 -2.37 -7.54
N MET A 18 -2.82 -1.08 -7.79
CA MET A 18 -3.90 -0.07 -7.81
C MET A 18 -5.14 -0.52 -8.61
N PRO A 19 -5.02 -1.13 -9.81
CA PRO A 19 -6.18 -1.64 -10.55
C PRO A 19 -6.89 -2.80 -9.85
N LEU A 20 -6.12 -3.71 -9.25
CA LEU A 20 -6.65 -4.91 -8.61
C LEU A 20 -7.37 -4.57 -7.29
N LEU A 21 -6.89 -3.56 -6.54
CA LEU A 21 -7.53 -3.09 -5.29
C LEU A 21 -8.98 -2.61 -5.51
N GLY A 22 -9.31 -2.07 -6.68
CA GLY A 22 -10.69 -1.69 -7.00
C GLY A 22 -11.64 -2.89 -7.04
N LEU A 23 -11.16 -4.03 -7.54
CA LEU A 23 -11.95 -5.26 -7.69
C LEU A 23 -12.07 -6.06 -6.40
N ILE A 24 -10.95 -6.31 -5.71
CA ILE A 24 -10.91 -7.17 -4.50
C ILE A 24 -11.05 -6.39 -3.19
N LYS A 25 -11.27 -5.07 -3.29
CA LYS A 25 -11.23 -4.09 -2.19
C LYS A 25 -9.86 -4.03 -1.52
N LEU A 26 -9.67 -3.03 -0.64
CA LEU A 26 -8.39 -2.77 0.03
C LEU A 26 -7.83 -3.98 0.79
N PHE A 27 -8.71 -4.84 1.33
CA PHE A 27 -8.34 -5.97 2.18
C PHE A 27 -8.22 -7.32 1.46
N GLY A 28 -8.54 -7.40 0.17
CA GLY A 28 -8.59 -8.68 -0.55
C GLY A 28 -7.26 -9.44 -0.57
N GLN A 29 -6.15 -8.73 -0.83
CA GLN A 29 -4.83 -9.38 -0.82
C GLN A 29 -4.32 -9.72 0.58
N TYR A 30 -4.73 -8.99 1.61
CA TYR A 30 -4.40 -9.34 2.99
C TYR A 30 -5.10 -10.64 3.40
N ARG A 31 -6.35 -10.84 2.95
CA ARG A 31 -7.05 -12.12 3.13
C ARG A 31 -6.37 -13.26 2.36
N ASN A 32 -5.92 -13.01 1.14
CA ASN A 32 -5.16 -13.99 0.36
C ASN A 32 -3.84 -14.37 1.05
N ALA A 33 -3.09 -13.39 1.56
CA ALA A 33 -1.91 -13.64 2.39
C ALA A 33 -2.22 -14.55 3.58
N ASN A 34 -3.30 -14.27 4.31
CA ASN A 34 -3.71 -15.12 5.43
C ASN A 34 -4.03 -16.56 4.98
N SER A 35 -4.67 -16.73 3.81
CA SER A 35 -4.96 -18.07 3.25
C SER A 35 -3.70 -18.88 2.89
N MET A 36 -2.52 -18.27 2.82
CA MET A 36 -1.27 -19.02 2.66
C MET A 36 -0.94 -19.92 3.86
N ALA A 37 -1.65 -19.78 4.99
CA ALA A 37 -1.59 -20.75 6.07
C ALA A 37 -1.95 -22.18 5.60
N LEU A 38 -2.85 -22.32 4.61
CA LEU A 38 -3.16 -23.63 4.03
C LEU A 38 -1.96 -24.24 3.30
N LEU A 39 -1.17 -23.40 2.62
CA LEU A 39 0.06 -23.82 1.97
C LEU A 39 1.14 -24.15 3.01
N ASP A 40 1.23 -23.36 4.07
CA ASP A 40 2.18 -23.59 5.17
C ASP A 40 1.91 -24.92 5.89
N ASN A 41 0.64 -25.17 6.25
CA ASN A 41 0.17 -26.43 6.83
C ASN A 41 0.59 -27.63 5.96
N TYR A 42 0.34 -27.58 4.65
CA TYR A 42 0.70 -28.68 3.74
C TYR A 42 2.21 -28.88 3.57
N VAL A 43 2.99 -27.79 3.48
CA VAL A 43 4.43 -27.88 3.19
C VAL A 43 5.25 -28.21 4.44
N ARG A 44 4.88 -27.67 5.60
CA ARG A 44 5.55 -27.93 6.89
C ARG A 44 4.99 -29.13 7.63
N ASP A 45 3.80 -29.62 7.26
CA ASP A 45 3.11 -30.73 7.93
C ASP A 45 2.91 -30.47 9.44
N VAL A 46 2.35 -29.30 9.75
CA VAL A 46 2.06 -28.85 11.13
C VAL A 46 0.57 -28.80 11.39
N ASP A 47 0.15 -28.80 12.65
CA ASP A 47 -1.26 -28.67 13.01
C ASP A 47 -1.87 -27.33 12.55
N GLU A 48 -3.20 -27.28 12.43
CA GLU A 48 -3.93 -26.09 11.96
C GLU A 48 -3.64 -24.85 12.83
N ASP A 49 -3.44 -25.06 14.14
CA ASP A 49 -3.14 -24.01 15.11
C ASP A 49 -1.71 -23.45 14.99
N GLU A 50 -0.80 -24.19 14.34
CA GLU A 50 0.61 -23.82 14.15
C GLU A 50 0.90 -23.27 12.74
N ALA A 51 -0.05 -23.35 11.84
CA ALA A 51 0.09 -22.91 10.46
C ALA A 51 0.09 -21.38 10.35
N LEU A 52 1.04 -20.82 9.59
CA LEU A 52 1.23 -19.38 9.49
C LEU A 52 0.85 -18.83 8.11
N GLY A 53 0.12 -17.72 8.09
CA GLY A 53 -0.18 -16.97 6.87
C GLY A 53 1.00 -16.13 6.37
N ALA A 54 0.98 -15.77 5.09
CA ALA A 54 1.95 -14.87 4.48
C ALA A 54 1.77 -13.41 4.96
N MET A 55 2.64 -12.52 4.49
CA MET A 55 2.67 -11.12 4.94
C MET A 55 1.95 -10.19 3.96
N GLY A 56 1.10 -9.33 4.50
CA GLY A 56 0.60 -8.16 3.79
C GLY A 56 1.70 -7.12 3.62
N LEU A 57 1.87 -6.60 2.40
CA LEU A 57 2.87 -5.57 2.12
C LEU A 57 2.24 -4.17 2.13
N ASP A 58 2.68 -3.33 3.08
CA ASP A 58 2.38 -1.91 3.07
C ASP A 58 3.11 -1.22 1.92
N ASN A 59 2.37 -1.01 0.83
CA ASN A 59 2.90 -0.39 -0.37
C ASN A 59 3.18 1.11 -0.18
N TYR A 60 2.32 1.80 0.56
CA TYR A 60 2.26 3.25 0.51
C TYR A 60 3.44 3.85 1.28
N SER A 61 3.74 3.28 2.45
CA SER A 61 4.97 3.61 3.18
C SER A 61 6.22 3.11 2.47
N PHE A 62 6.19 1.89 1.89
CA PHE A 62 7.36 1.32 1.22
C PHE A 62 7.80 2.12 -0.01
N HIS A 63 6.85 2.66 -0.79
CA HIS A 63 7.16 3.52 -1.94
C HIS A 63 7.47 4.96 -1.54
N THR A 64 7.44 5.28 -0.24
CA THR A 64 7.67 6.63 0.29
C THR A 64 6.63 7.66 -0.15
N ASP A 65 5.49 7.21 -0.67
CA ASP A 65 4.39 8.09 -1.08
C ASP A 65 3.51 8.49 0.11
N LEU A 66 3.52 7.72 1.21
CA LEU A 66 2.88 8.12 2.46
C LEU A 66 3.61 9.35 3.03
N PRO A 67 2.91 10.49 3.24
CA PRO A 67 3.49 11.67 3.90
C PRO A 67 3.46 11.49 5.43
N PRO A 68 4.57 11.07 6.09
CA PRO A 68 4.54 10.79 7.52
C PRO A 68 4.20 12.03 8.35
N GLY A 69 4.61 13.22 7.88
CA GLY A 69 4.29 14.49 8.54
C GLY A 69 2.78 14.77 8.61
N HIS A 70 2.03 14.44 7.55
CA HIS A 70 0.57 14.61 7.55
C HIS A 70 -0.06 13.69 8.59
N THR A 71 0.30 12.40 8.61
CA THR A 71 -0.21 11.44 9.60
C THR A 71 0.12 11.83 11.04
N MET A 72 1.34 12.31 11.31
CA MET A 72 1.73 12.73 12.66
C MET A 72 0.94 13.94 13.17
N VAL A 73 0.49 14.82 12.26
CA VAL A 73 -0.21 16.06 12.63
C VAL A 73 -1.73 15.87 12.63
N THR A 74 -2.29 15.16 11.66
CA THR A 74 -3.74 15.07 11.45
C THR A 74 -4.36 13.76 11.93
N GLY A 75 -3.54 12.72 12.15
CA GLY A 75 -4.02 11.37 12.44
C GLY A 75 -4.66 10.67 11.23
N GLN A 76 -4.63 11.28 10.04
CA GLN A 76 -5.13 10.67 8.80
C GLN A 76 -3.97 10.14 7.95
N GLN A 77 -4.22 9.07 7.20
CA GLN A 77 -3.19 8.47 6.34
C GLN A 77 -2.67 9.49 5.32
N THR A 78 -3.57 10.05 4.51
CA THR A 78 -3.35 11.20 3.62
C THR A 78 -4.70 11.82 3.30
N VAL A 79 -4.78 13.15 3.26
CA VAL A 79 -5.87 13.88 2.61
C VAL A 79 -5.24 14.94 1.72
N ASP A 80 -5.61 14.96 0.45
CA ASP A 80 -5.08 15.88 -0.55
C ASP A 80 -6.23 16.52 -1.35
N PHE A 81 -5.95 17.66 -1.97
CA PHE A 81 -6.91 18.38 -2.80
C PHE A 81 -6.90 17.85 -4.25
N ASP A 82 -7.98 18.07 -4.98
CA ASP A 82 -8.02 17.80 -6.42
C ASP A 82 -7.12 18.80 -7.16
N LEU A 83 -6.28 18.32 -8.08
CA LEU A 83 -5.34 19.17 -8.83
C LEU A 83 -6.06 20.23 -9.67
N ALA A 84 -7.33 20.02 -10.04
CA ALA A 84 -8.14 21.04 -10.69
C ALA A 84 -8.35 22.29 -9.82
N ASN A 85 -8.35 22.15 -8.49
CA ASN A 85 -8.57 23.28 -7.57
C ASN A 85 -7.46 24.35 -7.63
N VAL A 86 -6.33 24.07 -8.27
CA VAL A 86 -5.26 25.05 -8.49
C VAL A 86 -5.77 26.25 -9.30
N GLU A 87 -6.75 26.06 -10.18
CA GLU A 87 -7.33 27.15 -10.99
C GLU A 87 -7.98 28.26 -10.14
N HIS A 88 -8.33 27.95 -8.88
CA HIS A 88 -8.95 28.87 -7.94
C HIS A 88 -7.93 29.59 -7.03
N ALA A 89 -6.63 29.32 -7.18
CA ALA A 89 -5.60 29.93 -6.37
C ALA A 89 -5.00 31.17 -7.05
N ASP A 90 -5.01 32.33 -6.39
CA ASP A 90 -4.30 33.54 -6.86
C ASP A 90 -2.77 33.37 -6.81
N GLN A 91 -2.28 32.45 -5.96
CA GLN A 91 -0.87 32.15 -5.77
C GLN A 91 -0.66 30.68 -5.43
N LEU A 92 0.30 30.04 -6.11
CA LEU A 92 0.70 28.65 -5.88
C LEU A 92 2.20 28.57 -5.57
N VAL A 93 2.56 27.68 -4.64
CA VAL A 93 3.94 27.28 -4.37
C VAL A 93 4.13 25.81 -4.76
N VAL A 94 4.95 25.57 -5.79
CA VAL A 94 5.30 24.21 -6.22
C VAL A 94 6.60 23.81 -5.52
N ALA A 95 6.49 22.92 -4.51
CA ALA A 95 7.62 22.46 -3.72
C ALA A 95 7.80 20.94 -3.86
N GLY A 96 8.92 20.50 -4.45
CA GLY A 96 9.23 19.07 -4.59
C GLY A 96 8.30 18.30 -5.55
N MET A 97 7.54 19.00 -6.40
CA MET A 97 6.62 18.41 -7.37
C MET A 97 6.92 18.95 -8.78
N ASN A 98 6.78 18.11 -9.81
CA ASN A 98 6.92 18.53 -11.20
C ASN A 98 5.61 18.29 -11.96
N TYR A 99 4.75 19.31 -12.02
CA TYR A 99 3.45 19.22 -12.71
C TYR A 99 3.57 18.78 -14.17
N LEU A 100 4.58 19.29 -14.88
CA LEU A 100 4.76 19.06 -16.32
C LEU A 100 5.01 17.59 -16.67
N THR A 101 5.68 16.82 -15.80
CA THR A 101 6.08 15.44 -16.12
C THR A 101 5.42 14.39 -15.24
N SER A 102 5.19 14.67 -13.95
CA SER A 102 4.58 13.70 -13.04
C SER A 102 3.06 13.83 -12.94
N LYS A 103 2.49 14.97 -13.34
CA LYS A 103 1.05 15.26 -13.35
C LYS A 103 0.56 15.74 -14.72
N MET A 104 1.11 15.16 -15.80
CA MET A 104 0.85 15.58 -17.19
C MET A 104 -0.63 15.79 -17.53
N ALA A 105 -1.50 14.87 -17.07
CA ALA A 105 -2.94 14.95 -17.37
C ALA A 105 -3.60 16.19 -16.76
N ASP A 106 -3.17 16.59 -15.56
CA ASP A 106 -3.76 17.69 -14.79
C ASP A 106 -2.94 18.98 -14.89
N CYS A 107 -1.81 18.96 -15.60
CA CYS A 107 -0.88 20.09 -15.70
C CYS A 107 -1.50 21.33 -16.36
N HIS A 108 -2.61 21.18 -17.10
CA HIS A 108 -3.31 22.29 -17.74
C HIS A 108 -4.10 23.18 -16.75
N TRP A 109 -4.26 22.74 -15.50
CA TRP A 109 -4.87 23.53 -14.42
C TRP A 109 -3.87 24.43 -13.69
N LEU A 110 -2.57 24.25 -13.94
CA LEU A 110 -1.48 25.09 -13.45
C LEU A 110 -1.23 26.27 -14.40
#